data_AF-A0A2J8GHI9-F1
#
_entry.id   AF-A0A2J8GHI9-F1
#
_cell.length_a   1.000
_cell.length_b   1.000
_cell.length_c   1.000
_cell.angle_alpha   90.00
_cell.angle_beta   90.00
_cell.angle_gamma   90.00
#
_symmetry.space_group_name_H-M   'P 1'
#
loop_
_entity.id
_entity.type
_entity.pdbx_description
1 polymer ?
#
loop_
_entity_poly.entity_id
_entity_poly.type
_entity_poly.pdbx_seq_one_letter_code
_entity_poly.pdbx_strand_id
1 'polypeptide(L)'
;MTFQLRDPRRKKQGRQQQGRQKPRRPAGRMRLAAGTGFLFAVATLACAMGLAATYYYFVRTTTGQFIDESALVEAVEIHGPAGKVTTRFLDWLPTISLVMAAVVVLLVTVIHRRWRAAGIAVAACVAANIATQVLKDLLPVRPYRGVETLELNSLPSGHTTLAASAAAAVFLMSSPRWRPLAGFVGGTFAIASGMSTLVNQWHRPADVVAAFLVVGCFMIPAGWLILRNDGHEWNVWDGFGGHWGSARLWIGLPVVLGLASAAVSVYSLVMIAPGISQEASTTNYFWAGISLIVIAGYLATVATTSLFAYAVRRRN
;
A
#
# COMPACT_ATOMS: atom_id res chain seq x y z
N MET A 1 67.31 -42.94 55.92
CA MET A 1 65.87 -42.69 55.70
C MET A 1 65.51 -41.29 56.17
N THR A 2 65.43 -40.31 55.27
CA THR A 2 64.50 -39.17 55.42
C THR A 2 64.28 -38.53 54.04
N PHE A 3 63.03 -38.56 53.60
CA PHE A 3 62.47 -37.93 52.40
C PHE A 3 62.31 -36.42 52.62
N GLN A 4 62.31 -35.62 51.53
CA GLN A 4 61.48 -34.39 51.30
C GLN A 4 62.11 -33.62 50.10
N LEU A 5 61.63 -33.86 48.88
CA LEU A 5 60.61 -33.08 48.14
C LEU A 5 61.16 -31.82 47.45
N ARG A 6 61.56 -31.99 46.19
CA ARG A 6 61.86 -30.93 45.21
C ARG A 6 60.53 -30.41 44.65
N ASP A 7 60.13 -29.21 45.06
CA ASP A 7 58.97 -28.47 44.53
C ASP A 7 59.14 -28.18 43.03
N PRO A 8 58.28 -28.70 42.13
CA PRO A 8 58.28 -28.34 40.73
C PRO A 8 57.28 -27.19 40.50
N ARG A 9 57.64 -25.97 40.92
CA ARG A 9 57.02 -24.77 40.35
C ARG A 9 57.48 -24.59 38.91
N ARG A 10 56.80 -25.36 38.06
CA ARG A 10 56.69 -25.21 36.62
C ARG A 10 56.60 -23.71 36.30
N LYS A 11 57.69 -23.20 35.70
CA LYS A 11 57.68 -22.02 34.84
C LYS A 11 56.59 -22.21 33.78
N LYS A 12 55.35 -21.82 34.07
CA LYS A 12 54.37 -21.55 33.02
C LYS A 12 54.59 -20.12 32.56
N GLN A 13 55.34 -20.05 31.46
CA GLN A 13 55.42 -18.95 30.51
C GLN A 13 54.17 -18.08 30.54
N GLY A 14 54.36 -16.82 30.96
CA GLY A 14 53.43 -15.75 30.67
C GLY A 14 53.39 -15.51 29.16
N ARG A 15 52.50 -16.21 28.45
CA ARG A 15 51.96 -15.71 27.19
C ARG A 15 50.91 -14.67 27.57
N GLN A 16 51.34 -13.42 27.66
CA GLN A 16 50.45 -12.27 27.57
C GLN A 16 49.72 -12.35 26.22
N GLN A 17 48.54 -12.97 26.20
CA GLN A 17 47.53 -12.65 25.20
C GLN A 17 46.97 -11.28 25.58
N GLN A 18 47.68 -10.22 25.18
CA GLN A 18 47.06 -8.93 24.99
C GLN A 18 45.99 -9.14 23.92
N GLY A 19 44.74 -9.29 24.37
CA GLY A 19 43.58 -9.21 23.52
C GLY A 19 43.63 -7.87 22.81
N ARG A 20 44.00 -7.88 21.52
CA ARG A 20 43.76 -6.78 20.59
C ARG A 20 42.26 -6.50 20.66
N GLN A 21 41.86 -5.55 21.51
CA GLN A 21 40.55 -4.93 21.40
C GLN A 21 40.53 -4.30 20.01
N LYS A 22 39.82 -4.94 19.07
CA LYS A 22 39.52 -4.33 17.78
C LYS A 22 38.95 -2.95 18.09
N PRO A 23 39.51 -1.86 17.54
CA PRO A 23 38.95 -0.54 17.75
C PRO A 23 37.47 -0.62 17.35
N ARG A 24 36.57 -0.32 18.30
CA ARG A 24 35.15 -0.14 18.00
C ARG A 24 35.11 0.99 16.98
N ARG A 25 34.94 0.63 15.71
CA ARG A 25 34.77 1.60 14.63
C ARG A 25 33.68 2.55 15.12
N PRO A 26 33.89 3.88 15.09
CA PRO A 26 32.81 4.81 15.38
C PRO A 26 31.63 4.39 14.50
N ALA A 27 30.44 4.30 15.10
CA ALA A 27 29.22 3.96 14.39
C ALA A 27 29.00 5.04 13.32
N GLY A 28 29.64 4.86 12.16
CA GLY A 28 29.54 5.73 11.02
C GLY A 28 28.06 5.82 10.73
N ARG A 29 27.54 7.04 10.57
CA ARG A 29 26.18 7.30 10.12
C ARG A 29 25.99 6.54 8.81
N MET A 30 25.54 5.31 8.93
CA MET A 30 25.42 4.40 7.82
C MET A 30 24.27 4.97 6.98
N ARG A 31 24.57 5.37 5.74
CA ARG A 31 23.66 6.13 4.85
C ARG A 31 22.77 5.19 4.04
N LEU A 32 21.48 5.50 3.86
CA LEU A 32 20.54 4.77 2.97
C LEU A 32 21.21 4.44 1.62
N ALA A 33 20.74 3.41 0.92
CA ALA A 33 21.22 3.12 -0.43
C ALA A 33 21.16 4.40 -1.29
N ALA A 34 22.26 4.70 -1.99
CA ALA A 34 22.38 5.90 -2.82
C ALA A 34 21.23 5.92 -3.85
N GLY A 35 20.62 7.09 -4.07
CA GLY A 35 19.53 7.25 -5.04
C GLY A 35 18.12 6.89 -4.54
N THR A 36 17.95 6.41 -3.31
CA THR A 36 16.62 6.10 -2.73
C THR A 36 15.68 7.31 -2.71
N GLY A 37 16.16 8.50 -2.34
CA GLY A 37 15.33 9.71 -2.34
C GLY A 37 14.75 10.05 -3.72
N PHE A 38 15.51 9.81 -4.80
CA PHE A 38 15.04 10.01 -6.16
C PHE A 38 13.91 9.04 -6.52
N LEU A 39 14.05 7.74 -6.18
CA LEU A 39 13.00 6.75 -6.45
C LEU A 39 11.68 7.06 -5.73
N PHE A 40 11.76 7.51 -4.47
CA PHE A 40 10.57 7.93 -3.72
C PHE A 40 9.94 9.19 -4.32
N ALA A 41 10.74 10.15 -4.79
CA ALA A 41 10.24 11.33 -5.49
C ALA A 41 9.54 10.97 -6.81
N VAL A 42 10.16 10.11 -7.63
CA VAL A 42 9.57 9.61 -8.87
C VAL A 42 8.26 8.85 -8.61
N ALA A 43 8.23 7.99 -7.60
CA ALA A 43 7.00 7.26 -7.24
C ALA A 43 5.89 8.21 -6.77
N THR A 44 6.23 9.24 -5.98
CA THR A 44 5.28 10.27 -5.55
C THR A 44 4.74 11.07 -6.74
N LEU A 45 5.61 11.47 -7.66
CA LEU A 45 5.23 12.15 -8.91
C LEU A 45 4.36 11.27 -9.79
N ALA A 46 4.66 9.97 -9.88
CA ALA A 46 3.83 9.02 -10.62
C ALA A 46 2.42 8.92 -10.03
N CYS A 47 2.27 8.94 -8.70
CA CYS A 47 0.95 9.01 -8.06
C CYS A 47 0.20 10.30 -8.40
N ALA A 48 0.87 11.46 -8.35
CA ALA A 48 0.27 12.75 -8.68
C ALA A 48 -0.14 12.86 -10.16
N MET A 49 0.73 12.40 -11.07
CA MET A 49 0.42 12.33 -12.50
C MET A 49 -0.69 11.33 -12.80
N GLY A 50 -0.67 10.18 -12.12
CA GLY A 50 -1.74 9.19 -12.21
C GLY A 50 -3.08 9.79 -11.78
N LEU A 51 -3.11 10.55 -10.69
CA LEU A 51 -4.33 11.20 -10.20
C LEU A 51 -4.87 12.22 -11.22
N ALA A 52 -3.98 13.04 -11.79
CA ALA A 52 -4.34 13.98 -12.85
C ALA A 52 -4.86 13.26 -14.11
N ALA A 53 -4.23 12.16 -14.50
CA ALA A 53 -4.64 11.33 -15.63
C ALA A 53 -6.01 10.67 -15.40
N THR A 54 -6.24 10.12 -14.19
CA THR A 54 -7.54 9.56 -13.79
C THR A 54 -8.63 10.63 -13.85
N TYR A 55 -8.39 11.82 -13.29
CA TYR A 55 -9.34 12.93 -13.40
C TYR A 55 -9.60 13.31 -14.85
N TYR A 56 -8.55 13.53 -15.65
CA TYR A 56 -8.71 13.93 -17.04
C TYR A 56 -9.48 12.89 -17.86
N TYR A 57 -9.12 11.61 -17.77
CA TYR A 57 -9.77 10.57 -18.56
C TYR A 57 -11.22 10.35 -18.11
N PHE A 58 -11.47 10.05 -16.83
CA PHE A 58 -12.79 9.65 -16.35
C PHE A 58 -13.76 10.81 -16.10
N VAL A 59 -13.26 12.04 -15.93
CA VAL A 59 -14.11 13.22 -15.71
C VAL A 59 -14.17 14.12 -16.94
N ARG A 60 -13.09 14.22 -17.73
CA ARG A 60 -12.99 15.15 -18.88
C ARG A 60 -13.04 14.46 -20.24
N THR A 61 -13.46 13.20 -20.33
CA THR A 61 -13.77 12.53 -21.61
C THR A 61 -15.14 11.87 -21.54
N THR A 62 -15.87 11.84 -22.67
CA THR A 62 -17.20 11.20 -22.73
C THR A 62 -17.07 9.68 -22.57
N THR A 63 -16.09 9.07 -23.24
CA THR A 63 -15.82 7.63 -23.14
C THR A 63 -15.47 7.21 -21.71
N GLY A 64 -14.60 7.96 -21.04
CA GLY A 64 -14.24 7.69 -19.65
C GLY A 64 -15.44 7.82 -18.71
N GLN A 65 -16.22 8.89 -18.83
CA GLN A 65 -17.44 9.07 -18.03
C GLN A 65 -18.43 7.93 -18.25
N PHE A 66 -18.64 7.51 -19.50
CA PHE A 66 -19.56 6.43 -19.84
C PHE A 66 -19.12 5.11 -19.21
N ILE A 67 -17.85 4.70 -19.39
CA ILE A 67 -17.31 3.46 -18.80
C ILE A 67 -17.47 3.45 -17.27
N ASP A 68 -17.12 4.57 -16.64
CA ASP A 68 -17.10 4.71 -15.17
C ASP A 68 -18.52 4.72 -14.57
N GLU A 69 -19.48 5.35 -15.25
CA GLU A 69 -20.88 5.35 -14.84
C GLU A 69 -21.57 4.02 -15.14
N SER A 70 -21.36 3.44 -16.32
CA SER A 70 -21.91 2.13 -16.67
C SER A 70 -21.47 1.06 -15.67
N ALA A 71 -20.22 1.11 -15.21
CA ALA A 71 -19.74 0.20 -14.17
C ALA A 71 -20.50 0.34 -12.83
N LEU A 72 -20.93 1.56 -12.49
CA LEU A 72 -21.71 1.85 -11.29
C LEU A 72 -23.18 1.43 -11.43
N VAL A 73 -23.77 1.62 -12.62
CA VAL A 73 -25.15 1.26 -12.93
C VAL A 73 -25.31 -0.27 -12.98
N GLU A 74 -24.40 -0.96 -13.67
CA GLU A 74 -24.42 -2.42 -13.78
C GLU A 74 -24.22 -3.13 -12.42
N ALA A 75 -23.68 -2.45 -11.40
CA ALA A 75 -23.59 -3.01 -10.06
C ALA A 75 -24.97 -3.41 -9.50
N VAL A 76 -26.07 -2.74 -9.87
CA VAL A 76 -27.43 -3.10 -9.42
C VAL A 76 -27.80 -4.52 -9.84
N GLU A 77 -27.49 -4.87 -11.08
CA GLU A 77 -27.95 -6.12 -11.72
C GLU A 77 -27.35 -7.36 -11.04
N ILE A 78 -26.15 -7.21 -10.45
CA ILE A 78 -25.44 -8.30 -9.78
C ILE A 78 -25.99 -8.53 -8.36
N HIS A 79 -26.62 -7.54 -7.72
CA HIS A 79 -26.87 -7.59 -6.28
C HIS A 79 -28.25 -8.08 -5.85
N GLY A 80 -29.30 -7.96 -6.68
CA GLY A 80 -30.66 -8.39 -6.32
C GLY A 80 -31.11 -7.96 -4.89
N PRO A 81 -32.24 -8.50 -4.37
CA PRO A 81 -32.67 -8.19 -2.99
C PRO A 81 -31.81 -8.87 -1.90
N ALA A 82 -31.22 -10.03 -2.18
CA ALA A 82 -30.46 -10.83 -1.21
C ALA A 82 -29.03 -10.31 -0.95
N GLY A 83 -28.42 -9.58 -1.89
CA GLY A 83 -27.08 -8.99 -1.72
C GLY A 83 -27.02 -7.87 -0.68
N LYS A 84 -28.16 -7.22 -0.38
CA LYS A 84 -28.25 -6.09 0.57
C LYS A 84 -27.93 -6.44 2.03
N VAL A 85 -27.94 -7.72 2.40
CA VAL A 85 -27.57 -8.16 3.77
C VAL A 85 -26.05 -8.35 3.89
N THR A 86 -25.38 -8.81 2.83
CA THR A 86 -23.91 -8.97 2.77
C THR A 86 -23.19 -7.63 2.68
N THR A 87 -23.80 -6.62 2.05
CA THR A 87 -23.22 -5.26 1.93
C THR A 87 -23.07 -4.54 3.26
N ARG A 88 -23.94 -4.81 4.26
CA ARG A 88 -23.79 -4.19 5.59
C ARG A 88 -22.44 -4.48 6.24
N PHE A 89 -21.87 -5.67 6.06
CA PHE A 89 -20.52 -5.96 6.56
C PHE A 89 -19.46 -5.16 5.80
N LEU A 90 -19.65 -5.01 4.49
CA LEU A 90 -18.74 -4.27 3.61
C LEU A 90 -18.71 -2.76 3.96
N ASP A 91 -19.80 -2.21 4.50
CA ASP A 91 -19.89 -0.84 5.01
C ASP A 91 -18.96 -0.60 6.21
N TRP A 92 -18.71 -1.63 7.01
CA TRP A 92 -17.84 -1.54 8.18
C TRP A 92 -16.35 -1.67 7.84
N LEU A 93 -15.98 -2.03 6.60
CA LEU A 93 -14.57 -2.22 6.22
C LEU A 93 -13.70 -0.99 6.52
N PRO A 94 -14.06 0.25 6.16
CA PRO A 94 -13.23 1.42 6.47
C PRO A 94 -13.01 1.58 7.98
N THR A 95 -14.07 1.42 8.78
CA THR A 95 -14.03 1.51 10.25
C THR A 95 -13.16 0.41 10.85
N ILE A 96 -13.33 -0.84 10.41
CA ILE A 96 -12.52 -1.99 10.84
C ILE A 96 -11.05 -1.73 10.51
N SER A 97 -10.76 -1.21 9.31
CA SER A 97 -9.40 -0.84 8.90
C SER A 97 -8.78 0.17 9.85
N LEU A 98 -9.52 1.24 10.16
CA LEU A 98 -9.05 2.31 11.02
C LEU A 98 -8.75 1.80 12.44
N VAL A 99 -9.67 1.01 13.01
CA VAL A 99 -9.48 0.42 14.35
C VAL A 99 -8.28 -0.52 14.37
N MET A 100 -8.17 -1.43 13.39
CA MET A 100 -7.04 -2.34 13.28
C MET A 100 -5.72 -1.59 13.12
N ALA A 101 -5.69 -0.55 12.28
CA ALA A 101 -4.51 0.28 12.10
C ALA A 101 -4.15 1.04 13.37
N ALA A 102 -5.11 1.64 14.06
CA ALA A 102 -4.88 2.33 15.33
C ALA A 102 -4.27 1.38 16.37
N VAL A 103 -4.81 0.17 16.52
CA VAL A 103 -4.28 -0.86 17.42
C VAL A 103 -2.85 -1.23 17.05
N VAL A 104 -2.58 -1.57 15.78
CA VAL A 104 -1.24 -1.99 15.35
C VAL A 104 -0.22 -0.86 15.48
N VAL A 105 -0.57 0.35 15.04
CA VAL A 105 0.30 1.53 15.16
C VAL A 105 0.59 1.80 16.64
N LEU A 106 -0.42 1.78 17.52
CA LEU A 106 -0.24 1.99 18.95
C LEU A 106 0.68 0.93 19.56
N LEU A 107 0.41 -0.37 19.31
CA LEU A 107 1.21 -1.47 19.84
C LEU A 107 2.67 -1.37 19.38
N VAL A 108 2.92 -1.18 18.08
CA VAL A 108 4.28 -1.03 17.54
C VAL A 108 4.96 0.20 18.14
N THR A 109 4.23 1.31 18.30
CA THR A 109 4.77 2.55 18.88
C THR A 109 5.19 2.36 20.33
N VAL A 110 4.34 1.72 21.14
CA VAL A 110 4.60 1.48 22.57
C VAL A 110 5.73 0.47 22.76
N ILE A 111 5.66 -0.68 22.08
CA ILE A 111 6.63 -1.78 22.22
C ILE A 111 8.02 -1.37 21.73
N HIS A 112 8.10 -0.68 20.59
CA HIS A 112 9.38 -0.32 19.96
C HIS A 112 9.79 1.14 20.20
N ARG A 113 9.00 1.91 20.98
CA ARG A 113 9.21 3.34 21.30
C ARG A 113 9.39 4.24 20.07
N ARG A 114 8.71 3.91 18.96
CA ARG A 114 8.83 4.58 17.65
C ARG A 114 7.90 5.78 17.47
N TRP A 115 7.84 6.66 18.47
CA TRP A 115 6.94 7.82 18.51
C TRP A 115 7.05 8.75 17.31
N ARG A 116 8.27 8.99 16.82
CA ARG A 116 8.49 9.84 15.63
C ARG A 116 7.94 9.21 14.35
N ALA A 117 8.19 7.93 14.13
CA ALA A 117 7.68 7.23 12.95
C ALA A 117 6.15 7.14 12.97
N ALA A 118 5.57 6.89 14.14
CA ALA A 118 4.13 6.90 14.35
C ALA A 118 3.53 8.28 14.03
N GLY A 119 4.13 9.35 14.56
CA GLY A 119 3.70 10.72 14.27
C GLY A 119 3.74 11.05 12.78
N ILE A 120 4.80 10.65 12.06
CA ILE A 120 4.90 10.85 10.60
C ILE A 120 3.82 10.05 9.86
N ALA A 121 3.62 8.78 10.20
CA ALA A 121 2.62 7.92 9.55
C ALA A 121 1.19 8.42 9.79
N VAL A 122 0.86 8.81 11.03
CA VAL A 122 -0.45 9.36 11.39
C VAL A 122 -0.68 10.71 10.71
N ALA A 123 0.32 11.61 10.72
CA ALA A 123 0.20 12.89 10.05
C ALA A 123 -0.02 12.73 8.54
N ALA A 124 0.67 11.79 7.89
CA ALA A 124 0.48 11.50 6.47
C ALA A 124 -0.90 10.90 6.18
N CYS A 125 -1.39 10.02 7.05
CA CYS A 125 -2.74 9.48 6.97
C CYS A 125 -3.80 10.59 7.08
N VAL A 126 -3.69 11.46 8.08
CA VAL A 126 -4.58 12.62 8.25
C VAL A 126 -4.50 13.55 7.04
N ALA A 127 -3.29 13.86 6.57
CA ALA A 127 -3.09 14.71 5.39
C ALA A 127 -3.74 14.14 4.13
N ALA A 128 -3.64 12.82 3.90
CA ALA A 128 -4.30 12.16 2.78
C ALA A 128 -5.84 12.29 2.88
N ASN A 129 -6.41 12.10 4.06
CA ASN A 129 -7.86 12.21 4.25
C ASN A 129 -8.35 13.66 4.11
N ILE A 130 -7.61 14.64 4.66
CA ILE A 130 -7.90 16.07 4.46
C ILE A 130 -7.81 16.41 2.97
N ALA A 131 -6.74 15.98 2.29
CA ALA A 131 -6.56 16.22 0.86
C ALA A 131 -7.70 15.62 0.05
N THR A 132 -8.21 14.43 0.41
CA THR A 132 -9.38 13.85 -0.25
C THR A 132 -10.62 14.74 -0.12
N GLN A 133 -10.89 15.32 1.05
CA GLN A 133 -12.02 16.24 1.21
C GLN A 133 -11.79 17.55 0.45
N VAL A 134 -10.60 18.13 0.56
CA VAL A 134 -10.23 19.36 -0.15
C VAL A 134 -10.32 19.16 -1.67
N LEU A 135 -9.91 18.01 -2.19
CA LEU A 135 -10.02 17.72 -3.62
C LEU A 135 -11.47 17.65 -4.08
N LYS A 136 -12.40 17.12 -3.27
CA LYS A 136 -13.83 17.14 -3.61
C LYS A 136 -14.36 18.55 -3.77
N ASP A 137 -13.94 19.44 -2.87
CA ASP A 137 -14.37 20.84 -2.84
C ASP A 137 -13.72 21.68 -3.95
N LEU A 138 -12.45 21.40 -4.29
CA LEU A 138 -11.67 22.15 -5.28
C LEU A 138 -11.88 21.66 -6.72
N LEU A 139 -12.17 20.38 -6.92
CA LEU A 139 -12.32 19.84 -8.26
C LEU A 139 -13.57 20.43 -8.92
N PRO A 140 -13.45 20.97 -10.14
CA PRO A 140 -14.58 21.56 -10.87
C PRO A 140 -15.73 20.57 -10.99
N VAL A 141 -16.96 21.11 -10.96
CA VAL A 141 -18.19 20.33 -11.23
C VAL A 141 -17.99 19.49 -12.48
N ARG A 142 -18.33 18.20 -12.38
CA ARG A 142 -18.20 17.24 -13.48
C ARG A 142 -19.04 17.76 -14.66
N PRO A 143 -18.42 18.01 -15.83
CA PRO A 143 -19.16 18.57 -16.96
C PRO A 143 -20.14 17.54 -17.52
N TYR A 144 -21.37 17.96 -17.82
CA TYR A 144 -22.33 17.12 -18.52
C TYR A 144 -21.87 16.88 -19.96
N ARG A 145 -21.76 15.61 -20.36
CA ARG A 145 -21.30 15.21 -21.70
C ARG A 145 -22.24 14.22 -22.39
N GLY A 146 -23.52 14.25 -22.04
CA GLY A 146 -24.52 13.30 -22.53
C GLY A 146 -24.52 11.96 -21.80
N VAL A 147 -23.85 11.88 -20.64
CA VAL A 147 -23.91 10.74 -19.71
C VAL A 147 -24.62 11.26 -18.45
N GLU A 148 -25.69 10.61 -18.02
CA GLU A 148 -26.29 10.90 -16.72
C GLU A 148 -25.32 10.47 -15.63
N THR A 149 -25.05 11.36 -14.68
CA THR A 149 -24.06 11.11 -13.63
C THR A 149 -24.67 11.50 -12.30
N LEU A 150 -24.28 10.82 -11.20
CA LEU A 150 -24.54 11.31 -9.84
C LEU A 150 -24.30 12.83 -9.75
N GLU A 151 -25.26 13.57 -9.19
CA GLU A 151 -25.28 15.05 -9.21
C GLU A 151 -24.07 15.70 -8.53
N LEU A 152 -23.42 14.99 -7.61
CA LEU A 152 -22.33 15.52 -6.79
C LEU A 152 -20.97 14.91 -7.15
N ASN A 153 -19.93 15.75 -7.03
CA ASN A 153 -18.56 15.33 -7.25
C ASN A 153 -18.12 14.30 -6.19
N SER A 154 -17.87 13.06 -6.63
CA SER A 154 -17.59 11.92 -5.76
C SER A 154 -16.09 11.57 -5.67
N LEU A 155 -15.24 12.18 -6.52
CA LEU A 155 -13.82 11.88 -6.63
C LEU A 155 -13.00 12.76 -5.67
N PRO A 156 -12.09 12.19 -4.85
CA PRO A 156 -11.79 10.77 -4.64
C PRO A 156 -12.69 10.11 -3.57
N SER A 157 -12.73 8.77 -3.53
CA SER A 157 -13.48 8.03 -2.50
C SER A 157 -12.87 8.22 -1.10
N GLY A 158 -13.67 8.75 -0.17
CA GLY A 158 -13.27 8.98 1.23
C GLY A 158 -13.12 7.69 2.03
N HIS A 159 -14.08 6.77 1.90
CA HIS A 159 -14.04 5.45 2.56
C HIS A 159 -12.80 4.65 2.12
N THR A 160 -12.49 4.68 0.82
CA THR A 160 -11.29 4.02 0.28
C THR A 160 -10.02 4.72 0.77
N THR A 161 -9.99 6.06 0.78
CA THR A 161 -8.83 6.82 1.30
C THR A 161 -8.57 6.43 2.76
N LEU A 162 -9.60 6.35 3.59
CA LEU A 162 -9.49 5.97 5.00
C LEU A 162 -8.90 4.57 5.15
N ALA A 163 -9.46 3.56 4.46
CA ALA A 163 -8.98 2.19 4.52
C ALA A 163 -7.53 2.05 3.98
N ALA A 164 -7.24 2.65 2.83
CA ALA A 164 -5.93 2.56 2.20
C ALA A 164 -4.84 3.30 2.99
N SER A 165 -5.13 4.48 3.55
CA SER A 165 -4.19 5.23 4.40
C SER A 165 -3.94 4.52 5.73
N ALA A 166 -4.96 3.90 6.33
CA ALA A 166 -4.83 3.06 7.52
C ALA A 166 -3.94 1.83 7.25
N ALA A 167 -4.20 1.10 6.16
CA ALA A 167 -3.38 -0.03 5.73
C ALA A 167 -1.92 0.38 5.45
N ALA A 168 -1.72 1.51 4.76
CA ALA A 168 -0.39 2.05 4.51
C ALA A 168 0.33 2.46 5.81
N ALA A 169 -0.38 2.99 6.82
CA ALA A 169 0.22 3.32 8.11
C ALA A 169 0.73 2.06 8.83
N VAL A 170 -0.06 0.97 8.81
CA VAL A 170 0.38 -0.34 9.31
C VAL A 170 1.62 -0.84 8.57
N PHE A 171 1.64 -0.71 7.25
CA PHE A 171 2.80 -1.08 6.43
C PHE A 171 4.06 -0.27 6.81
N LEU A 172 3.94 1.04 7.00
CA LEU A 172 5.07 1.91 7.39
C LEU A 172 5.61 1.58 8.79
N MET A 173 4.71 1.21 9.70
CA MET A 173 5.08 0.80 11.07
C MET A 173 5.65 -0.61 11.13
N SER A 174 5.33 -1.47 10.17
CA SER A 174 5.83 -2.84 10.09
C SER A 174 7.36 -2.90 9.94
N SER A 175 7.98 -3.86 10.62
CA SER A 175 9.41 -4.12 10.43
C SER A 175 9.66 -4.69 9.04
N PRO A 176 10.86 -4.50 8.45
CA PRO A 176 11.13 -4.89 7.06
C PRO A 176 10.77 -6.34 6.71
N ARG A 177 10.96 -7.28 7.66
CA ARG A 177 10.60 -8.71 7.50
C ARG A 177 9.10 -8.99 7.38
N TRP A 178 8.24 -8.08 7.85
CA TRP A 178 6.78 -8.21 7.78
C TRP A 178 6.15 -7.35 6.70
N ARG A 179 6.90 -6.40 6.12
CA ARG A 179 6.38 -5.49 5.09
C ARG A 179 5.74 -6.20 3.90
N PRO A 180 6.30 -7.32 3.37
CA PRO A 180 5.63 -8.03 2.27
C PRO A 180 4.25 -8.56 2.64
N LEU A 181 4.12 -9.23 3.79
CA LEU A 181 2.83 -9.68 4.31
C LEU A 181 1.88 -8.49 4.59
N ALA A 182 2.37 -7.46 5.28
CA ALA A 182 1.57 -6.28 5.62
C ALA A 182 1.09 -5.54 4.36
N GLY A 183 1.94 -5.48 3.32
CA GLY A 183 1.61 -4.93 2.01
C GLY A 183 0.51 -5.74 1.34
N PHE A 184 0.64 -7.07 1.29
CA PHE A 184 -0.39 -7.94 0.73
C PHE A 184 -1.72 -7.81 1.49
N VAL A 185 -1.73 -8.06 2.80
CA VAL A 185 -2.96 -8.06 3.60
C VAL A 185 -3.60 -6.67 3.61
N GLY A 186 -2.81 -5.62 3.81
CA GLY A 186 -3.28 -4.24 3.78
C GLY A 186 -3.79 -3.81 2.41
N GLY A 187 -3.07 -4.17 1.34
CA GLY A 187 -3.47 -3.92 -0.05
C GLY A 187 -4.78 -4.61 -0.41
N THR A 188 -4.91 -5.90 -0.09
CA THR A 188 -6.15 -6.67 -0.29
C THR A 188 -7.31 -6.06 0.48
N PHE A 189 -7.08 -5.61 1.72
CA PHE A 189 -8.10 -4.93 2.51
C PHE A 189 -8.55 -3.62 1.85
N ALA A 190 -7.60 -2.80 1.40
CA ALA A 190 -7.89 -1.54 0.73
C ALA A 190 -8.66 -1.74 -0.59
N ILE A 191 -8.29 -2.77 -1.37
CA ILE A 191 -9.00 -3.21 -2.58
C ILE A 191 -10.43 -3.64 -2.25
N ALA A 192 -10.61 -4.51 -1.25
CA ALA A 192 -11.93 -4.98 -0.84
C ALA A 192 -12.81 -3.81 -0.36
N SER A 193 -12.25 -2.86 0.38
CA SER A 193 -12.96 -1.64 0.78
C SER A 193 -13.31 -0.75 -0.42
N GLY A 194 -12.46 -0.68 -1.45
CA GLY A 194 -12.76 0.02 -2.69
C GLY A 194 -13.88 -0.64 -3.49
N MET A 195 -13.79 -1.95 -3.69
CA MET A 195 -14.83 -2.75 -4.36
C MET A 195 -16.17 -2.64 -3.64
N SER A 196 -16.18 -2.65 -2.30
CA SER A 196 -17.37 -2.42 -1.48
C SER A 196 -18.08 -1.11 -1.87
N THR A 197 -17.34 -0.02 -2.05
CA THR A 197 -17.95 1.26 -2.41
C THR A 197 -18.58 1.28 -3.81
N LEU A 198 -18.06 0.46 -4.74
CA LEU A 198 -18.65 0.28 -6.07
C LEU A 198 -19.90 -0.60 -6.00
N VAL A 199 -19.79 -1.74 -5.33
CA VAL A 199 -20.87 -2.71 -5.08
C VAL A 199 -22.07 -2.05 -4.40
N ASN A 200 -21.81 -1.16 -3.44
CA ASN A 200 -22.84 -0.40 -2.73
C ASN A 200 -23.36 0.81 -3.51
N GLN A 201 -22.87 1.04 -4.73
CA GLN A 201 -23.21 2.17 -5.58
C GLN A 201 -22.92 3.55 -4.97
N TRP A 202 -21.92 3.64 -4.12
CA TRP A 202 -21.51 4.90 -3.50
C TRP A 202 -20.48 5.65 -4.34
N HIS A 203 -19.58 4.91 -4.99
CA HIS A 203 -18.44 5.46 -5.69
C HIS A 203 -18.15 4.70 -6.97
N ARG A 204 -17.74 5.45 -8.00
CA ARG A 204 -17.32 4.90 -9.28
C ARG A 204 -15.93 4.26 -9.17
N PRO A 205 -15.53 3.35 -10.08
CA PRO A 205 -14.19 2.78 -10.08
C PRO A 205 -13.08 3.84 -10.07
N ALA A 206 -13.22 4.93 -10.83
CA ALA A 206 -12.22 6.00 -10.87
C ALA A 206 -12.05 6.72 -9.52
N ASP A 207 -13.11 6.84 -8.71
CA ASP A 207 -13.04 7.46 -7.38
C ASP A 207 -12.14 6.65 -6.44
N VAL A 208 -12.19 5.32 -6.56
CA VAL A 208 -11.38 4.37 -5.79
C VAL A 208 -9.91 4.41 -6.23
N VAL A 209 -9.67 4.43 -7.55
CA VAL A 209 -8.31 4.57 -8.10
C VAL A 209 -7.68 5.90 -7.68
N ALA A 210 -8.43 7.01 -7.77
CA ALA A 210 -7.99 8.32 -7.31
C ALA A 210 -7.64 8.30 -5.81
N ALA A 211 -8.43 7.62 -4.98
CA ALA A 211 -8.14 7.48 -3.55
C ALA A 211 -6.80 6.76 -3.29
N PHE A 212 -6.49 5.67 -3.99
CA PHE A 212 -5.18 5.00 -3.86
C PHE A 212 -4.02 5.92 -4.26
N LEU A 213 -4.20 6.72 -5.32
CA LEU A 213 -3.19 7.65 -5.80
C LEU A 213 -2.96 8.82 -4.83
N VAL A 214 -4.03 9.38 -4.27
CA VAL A 214 -3.94 10.40 -3.20
C VAL A 214 -3.18 9.83 -2.00
N VAL A 215 -3.55 8.65 -1.53
CA VAL A 215 -2.84 7.99 -0.41
C VAL A 215 -1.36 7.80 -0.74
N GLY A 216 -1.03 7.37 -1.96
CA GLY A 216 0.35 7.27 -2.43
C GLY A 216 1.12 8.60 -2.34
N CYS A 217 0.50 9.72 -2.72
CA CYS A 217 1.12 11.06 -2.69
C CYS A 217 1.59 11.47 -1.28
N PHE A 218 0.95 11.00 -0.22
CA PHE A 218 1.32 11.34 1.17
C PHE A 218 2.12 10.23 1.85
N MET A 219 1.76 8.96 1.64
CA MET A 219 2.36 7.84 2.36
C MET A 219 3.74 7.46 1.84
N ILE A 220 4.01 7.62 0.55
CA ILE A 220 5.34 7.38 -0.05
C ILE A 220 6.39 8.34 0.54
N PRO A 221 6.23 9.68 0.49
CA PRO A 221 7.22 10.59 1.08
C PRO A 221 7.32 10.46 2.61
N ALA A 222 6.21 10.16 3.30
CA ALA A 222 6.23 9.83 4.71
C ALA A 222 7.11 8.62 5.01
N GLY A 223 7.02 7.58 4.19
CA GLY A 223 7.87 6.41 4.27
C GLY A 223 9.35 6.70 4.07
N TRP A 224 9.69 7.54 3.09
CA TRP A 224 11.06 8.00 2.91
C TRP A 224 11.59 8.73 4.15
N LEU A 225 10.77 9.62 4.75
CA LEU A 225 11.13 10.36 5.95
C LEU A 225 11.32 9.44 7.16
N ILE A 226 10.46 8.43 7.33
CA ILE A 226 10.58 7.39 8.36
C ILE A 226 11.89 6.62 8.18
N LEU A 227 12.17 6.13 6.97
CA LEU A 227 13.41 5.39 6.67
C LEU A 227 14.68 6.21 6.92
N ARG A 228 14.62 7.54 6.71
CA ARG A 228 15.74 8.46 6.95
C ARG A 228 15.96 8.76 8.43
N ASN A 229 14.89 8.77 9.23
CA ASN A 229 14.91 9.21 10.62
C ASN A 229 14.98 8.04 11.63
N ASP A 230 14.64 6.82 11.23
CA ASP A 230 14.74 5.65 12.09
C ASP A 230 16.20 5.25 12.36
N GLY A 231 16.45 4.85 13.61
CA GLY A 231 17.73 4.33 14.06
C GLY A 231 18.22 3.14 13.24
N HIS A 232 19.54 3.03 13.15
CA HIS A 232 20.26 2.22 12.17
C HIS A 232 19.92 0.72 12.13
N GLU A 233 19.32 0.17 13.19
CA GLU A 233 19.10 -1.29 13.33
C GLU A 233 17.72 -1.77 12.87
N TRP A 234 16.68 -0.91 12.85
CA TRP A 234 15.31 -1.35 12.53
C TRP A 234 15.12 -1.65 11.03
N ASN A 235 15.81 -0.90 10.17
CA ASN A 235 15.72 -1.01 8.71
C ASN A 235 16.79 -1.93 8.12
N VAL A 236 17.11 -3.02 8.82
CA VAL A 236 18.04 -4.05 8.39
C VAL A 236 17.26 -5.32 8.07
N TRP A 237 17.48 -5.90 6.88
CA TRP A 237 16.69 -7.04 6.41
C TRP A 237 17.53 -7.99 5.54
N ASP A 238 17.44 -9.28 5.83
CA ASP A 238 18.23 -10.32 5.14
C ASP A 238 17.67 -10.68 3.74
N GLY A 239 16.58 -10.03 3.32
CA GLY A 239 15.94 -10.21 2.03
C GLY A 239 14.75 -11.19 2.07
N PHE A 240 14.17 -11.44 0.89
CA PHE A 240 13.01 -12.32 0.77
C PHE A 240 13.37 -13.78 1.06
N GLY A 241 12.49 -14.46 1.79
CA GLY A 241 12.60 -15.89 2.07
C GLY A 241 13.28 -16.26 3.40
N GLY A 242 13.86 -15.30 4.13
CA GLY A 242 14.44 -15.56 5.45
C GLY A 242 13.41 -15.73 6.59
N HIS A 243 12.18 -15.28 6.36
CA HIS A 243 11.06 -15.39 7.30
C HIS A 243 9.73 -15.53 6.54
N TRP A 244 8.73 -16.21 7.11
CA TRP A 244 7.44 -16.43 6.45
C TRP A 244 6.71 -15.13 6.08
N GLY A 245 6.81 -14.08 6.91
CA GLY A 245 6.28 -12.75 6.61
C GLY A 245 6.98 -12.02 5.46
N SER A 246 8.14 -12.53 5.03
CA SER A 246 8.95 -12.04 3.90
C SER A 246 9.03 -13.04 2.75
N ALA A 247 8.13 -14.03 2.71
CA ALA A 247 8.06 -14.98 1.61
C ALA A 247 7.79 -14.25 0.28
N ARG A 248 8.39 -14.73 -0.81
CA ARG A 248 8.18 -14.17 -2.17
C ARG A 248 6.72 -14.28 -2.62
N LEU A 249 5.97 -15.21 -2.05
CA LEU A 249 4.54 -15.38 -2.29
C LEU A 249 3.76 -14.08 -2.05
N TRP A 250 4.10 -13.29 -1.04
CA TRP A 250 3.38 -12.05 -0.72
C TRP A 250 3.54 -10.95 -1.77
N ILE A 251 4.52 -11.06 -2.66
CA ILE A 251 4.64 -10.21 -3.85
C ILE A 251 4.11 -10.92 -5.09
N GLY A 252 4.35 -12.23 -5.21
CA GLY A 252 3.86 -13.03 -6.33
C GLY A 252 2.34 -13.02 -6.45
N LEU A 253 1.62 -13.15 -5.32
CA LEU A 253 0.15 -13.18 -5.31
C LEU A 253 -0.47 -11.90 -5.88
N PRO A 254 -0.14 -10.68 -5.41
CA PRO A 254 -0.57 -9.44 -6.05
C PRO A 254 -0.31 -9.38 -7.56
N VAL A 255 0.85 -9.85 -8.02
CA VAL A 255 1.20 -9.83 -9.45
C VAL A 255 0.27 -10.76 -10.22
N VAL A 256 0.08 -12.01 -9.76
CA VAL A 256 -0.80 -12.97 -10.43
C VAL A 256 -2.25 -12.48 -10.42
N LEU A 257 -2.75 -11.98 -9.28
CA LEU A 257 -4.11 -11.47 -9.16
C LEU A 257 -4.32 -10.21 -10.01
N GLY A 258 -3.33 -9.32 -10.08
CA GLY A 258 -3.36 -8.15 -10.96
C GLY A 258 -3.38 -8.52 -12.44
N LEU A 259 -2.55 -9.49 -12.86
CA LEU A 259 -2.54 -10.00 -14.25
C LEU A 259 -3.83 -10.72 -14.62
N ALA A 260 -4.37 -11.54 -13.72
CA ALA A 260 -5.67 -12.18 -13.91
C ALA A 260 -6.79 -11.14 -14.08
N SER A 261 -6.76 -10.09 -13.25
CA SER A 261 -7.71 -8.97 -13.36
C SER A 261 -7.53 -8.18 -14.65
N ALA A 262 -6.29 -8.01 -15.14
CA ALA A 262 -6.04 -7.41 -16.44
C ALA A 262 -6.63 -8.25 -17.58
N ALA A 263 -6.53 -9.58 -17.52
CA ALA A 263 -7.18 -10.46 -18.48
C ALA A 263 -8.71 -10.34 -18.46
N VAL A 264 -9.33 -10.27 -17.27
CA VAL A 264 -10.77 -10.03 -17.11
C VAL A 264 -11.16 -8.68 -17.70
N SER A 265 -10.40 -7.61 -17.40
CA SER A 265 -10.66 -6.28 -17.95
C SER A 265 -10.60 -6.25 -19.48
N VAL A 266 -9.58 -6.88 -20.07
CA VAL A 266 -9.45 -6.98 -21.53
C VAL A 266 -10.62 -7.76 -22.12
N TYR A 267 -10.97 -8.91 -21.55
CA TYR A 267 -12.10 -9.71 -22.00
C TYR A 267 -13.41 -8.90 -21.95
N SER A 268 -13.73 -8.30 -20.81
CA SER A 268 -14.95 -7.50 -20.62
C SER A 268 -15.02 -6.33 -21.61
N LEU A 269 -13.93 -5.61 -21.85
CA LEU A 269 -13.91 -4.50 -22.80
C LEU A 269 -14.02 -4.95 -24.26
N VAL A 270 -13.41 -6.08 -24.62
CA VAL A 270 -13.52 -6.68 -25.97
C VAL A 270 -14.95 -7.10 -26.26
N MET A 271 -15.65 -7.68 -25.28
CA MET A 271 -17.05 -8.10 -25.44
C MET A 271 -18.01 -6.93 -25.67
N ILE A 272 -17.62 -5.70 -25.30
CA ILE A 272 -18.42 -4.49 -25.52
C ILE A 272 -17.95 -3.73 -26.78
N ALA A 273 -16.83 -4.14 -27.39
CA ALA A 273 -16.27 -3.42 -28.52
C ALA A 273 -17.19 -3.52 -29.77
N PRO A 274 -17.39 -2.41 -30.52
CA PRO A 274 -18.22 -2.43 -31.71
C PRO A 274 -17.75 -3.48 -32.72
N GLY A 275 -18.63 -4.41 -33.10
CA GLY A 275 -18.42 -5.36 -34.20
C GLY A 275 -18.04 -6.80 -33.82
N ILE A 276 -17.80 -7.12 -32.54
CA ILE A 276 -17.46 -8.50 -32.10
C ILE A 276 -18.69 -9.22 -31.52
N SER A 277 -19.41 -8.55 -30.62
CA SER A 277 -20.62 -9.05 -29.98
C SER A 277 -21.45 -7.84 -29.56
N GLN A 278 -22.44 -7.45 -30.37
CA GLN A 278 -23.40 -6.39 -30.01
C GLN A 278 -24.43 -6.93 -29.00
N GLU A 279 -23.96 -7.50 -27.90
CA GLU A 279 -24.84 -7.78 -26.78
C GLU A 279 -24.95 -6.50 -25.95
N ALA A 280 -26.18 -6.13 -25.59
CA ALA A 280 -26.40 -5.11 -24.57
C ALA A 280 -25.66 -5.57 -23.31
N SER A 281 -24.58 -4.88 -22.93
CA SER A 281 -23.80 -5.24 -21.76
C SER A 281 -24.69 -5.17 -20.53
N THR A 282 -24.83 -6.30 -19.83
CA THR A 282 -25.52 -6.40 -18.54
C THR A 282 -24.54 -6.28 -17.38
N THR A 283 -23.29 -6.75 -17.54
CA THR A 283 -22.31 -6.79 -16.44
C THR A 283 -20.84 -6.54 -16.83
N ASN A 284 -20.53 -6.31 -18.11
CA ASN A 284 -19.12 -6.21 -18.54
C ASN A 284 -18.43 -4.93 -18.06
N TYR A 285 -19.13 -3.79 -18.01
CA TYR A 285 -18.55 -2.56 -17.45
C TYR A 285 -18.29 -2.70 -15.95
N PHE A 286 -19.18 -3.38 -15.22
CA PHE A 286 -18.96 -3.68 -13.81
C PHE A 286 -17.67 -4.50 -13.60
N TRP A 287 -17.49 -5.59 -14.34
CA TRP A 287 -16.30 -6.43 -14.23
C TRP A 287 -15.02 -5.71 -14.66
N ALA A 288 -15.10 -4.84 -15.67
CA ALA A 288 -14.00 -3.96 -16.04
C ALA A 288 -13.66 -2.96 -14.91
N GLY A 289 -14.67 -2.39 -14.26
CA GLY A 289 -14.52 -1.49 -13.11
C GLY A 289 -13.89 -2.16 -11.88
N ILE A 290 -14.37 -3.35 -11.51
CA ILE A 290 -13.76 -4.16 -10.43
C ILE A 290 -12.31 -4.50 -10.77
N SER A 291 -12.05 -4.92 -12.00
CA SER A 291 -10.70 -5.25 -12.46
C SER A 291 -9.77 -4.04 -12.37
N LEU A 292 -10.24 -2.84 -12.75
CA LEU A 292 -9.47 -1.60 -12.63
C LEU A 292 -9.06 -1.31 -11.17
N ILE A 293 -9.98 -1.49 -10.22
CA ILE A 293 -9.70 -1.32 -8.78
C ILE A 293 -8.62 -2.31 -8.32
N VAL A 294 -8.77 -3.58 -8.69
CA VAL A 294 -7.83 -4.66 -8.30
C VAL A 294 -6.45 -4.42 -8.90
N ILE A 295 -6.37 -4.07 -10.19
CA ILE A 295 -5.11 -3.74 -10.88
C ILE A 295 -4.42 -2.58 -10.19
N ALA A 296 -5.13 -1.47 -9.96
CA ALA A 296 -4.55 -0.27 -9.34
C ALA A 296 -4.04 -0.56 -7.92
N GLY A 297 -4.84 -1.24 -7.10
CA GLY A 297 -4.48 -1.56 -5.72
C GLY A 297 -3.31 -2.54 -5.62
N TYR A 298 -3.28 -3.61 -6.43
CA TYR A 298 -2.15 -4.56 -6.39
C TYR A 298 -0.90 -4.00 -7.06
N LEU A 299 -1.02 -3.18 -8.10
CA LEU A 299 0.12 -2.45 -8.66
C LEU A 299 0.76 -1.54 -7.61
N ALA A 300 -0.06 -0.76 -6.87
CA ALA A 300 0.42 0.07 -5.78
C ALA A 300 1.07 -0.76 -4.66
N THR A 301 0.48 -1.91 -4.33
CA THR A 301 1.00 -2.86 -3.32
C THR A 301 2.38 -3.39 -3.70
N VAL A 302 2.52 -3.89 -4.94
CA VAL A 302 3.78 -4.42 -5.47
C VAL A 302 4.82 -3.31 -5.55
N ALA A 303 4.49 -2.18 -6.18
CA ALA A 303 5.42 -1.06 -6.35
C ALA A 303 5.93 -0.54 -5.00
N THR A 304 5.04 -0.35 -4.02
CA THR A 304 5.43 0.14 -2.68
C THR A 304 6.26 -0.91 -1.94
N THR A 305 5.85 -2.18 -1.95
CA THR A 305 6.60 -3.24 -1.27
C THR A 305 8.00 -3.38 -1.87
N SER A 306 8.11 -3.34 -3.20
CA SER A 306 9.39 -3.40 -3.92
C SER A 306 10.26 -2.16 -3.67
N LEU A 307 9.67 -0.96 -3.66
CA LEU A 307 10.38 0.30 -3.37
C LEU A 307 11.01 0.27 -1.98
N PHE A 308 10.25 -0.17 -0.97
CA PHE A 308 10.76 -0.27 0.40
C PHE A 308 11.75 -1.43 0.56
N ALA A 309 11.53 -2.55 -0.12
CA ALA A 309 12.46 -3.67 -0.14
C ALA A 309 13.82 -3.26 -0.74
N TYR A 310 13.83 -2.44 -1.78
CA TYR A 310 15.05 -1.89 -2.39
C TYR A 310 15.73 -0.84 -1.50
N ALA A 311 14.94 -0.02 -0.80
CA ALA A 311 15.48 1.02 0.06
C ALA A 311 16.09 0.52 1.38
N VAL A 312 15.67 -0.68 1.83
CA VAL A 312 16.17 -1.34 3.03
C VAL A 312 17.53 -2.01 2.75
N ARG A 313 18.46 -1.91 3.71
CA ARG A 313 19.80 -2.50 3.58
C ARG A 313 19.78 -4.00 3.85
N ARG A 314 20.53 -4.74 3.02
CA ARG A 314 20.90 -6.14 3.31
C ARG A 314 22.04 -6.19 4.32
N ARG A 315 21.99 -7.13 5.28
CA ARG A 315 23.18 -7.49 6.05
C ARG A 315 24.16 -8.13 5.07
N ASN A 316 25.30 -7.48 4.84
CA ASN A 316 26.45 -8.12 4.19
C ASN A 316 27.16 -9.01 5.20
#